data_AF-A0A8T0W598-F1
#
_entry.id   AF-A0A8T0W598-F1
#
_cell.length_a   1.000
_cell.length_b   1.000
_cell.length_c   1.000
_cell.angle_alpha   90.00
_cell.angle_beta   90.00
_cell.angle_gamma   90.00
#
_symmetry.space_group_name_H-M   'P 1'
#
loop_
_entity.id
_entity.type
_entity.pdbx_description
1 polymer ?
#
loop_
_entity_poly.entity_id
_entity_poly.type
_entity_poly.pdbx_seq_one_letter_code
_entity_poly.pdbx_strand_id
1 'polypeptide(L)'
;MAAPYGAPPPPSAPAAAAVTAPVAVVSPQFCAPYVVPLTVTKKAISLSDGDFTVTDANGAVVLRVKGAIFSVRHRRVLLDAAGQPILSMQEKVFSMHHRWEVFRGDSTSSSDLLFTAKKSSIIQLRTELDVFLASNSAEQACDFKIKGSYFERSCAFYLGSSNTMIAQVSTKEDLFCALIMFWSLPNV
;
A
#
# COMPACT_ATOMS: atom_id res chain seq x y z
N MET A 1 -0.77 56.72 47.35
CA MET A 1 -1.75 55.62 47.19
C MET A 1 -1.36 54.85 45.93
N ALA A 2 -0.75 53.66 46.09
CA ALA A 2 -0.33 52.82 44.96
C ALA A 2 -1.48 51.90 44.53
N ALA A 3 -1.69 51.78 43.22
CA ALA A 3 -2.72 50.93 42.62
C ALA A 3 -2.40 49.43 42.84
N PRO A 4 -3.41 48.56 43.00
CA PRO A 4 -3.19 47.13 43.21
C PRO A 4 -2.76 46.46 41.90
N TYR A 5 -1.72 45.64 41.98
CA TYR A 5 -1.21 44.82 40.89
C TYR A 5 -2.31 43.84 40.42
N GLY A 6 -2.68 43.92 39.14
CA GLY A 6 -3.57 42.96 38.49
C GLY A 6 -2.92 41.59 38.38
N ALA A 7 -3.70 40.54 38.66
CA ALA A 7 -3.23 39.15 38.54
C ALA A 7 -2.87 38.81 37.08
N PRO A 8 -1.84 37.97 36.84
CA PRO A 8 -1.50 37.53 35.50
C PRO A 8 -2.61 36.67 34.88
N PRO A 9 -2.80 36.73 33.55
CA PRO A 9 -3.80 35.91 32.87
C PRO A 9 -3.48 34.41 33.02
N PRO A 10 -4.51 33.54 33.04
CA PRO A 10 -4.30 32.10 33.12
C PRO A 10 -3.54 31.59 31.88
N PRO A 11 -2.72 30.53 32.02
CA PRO A 11 -2.00 29.94 30.90
C PRO A 11 -2.98 29.40 29.85
N SER A 12 -2.75 29.77 28.59
CA SER A 12 -3.47 29.25 27.43
C SER A 12 -3.38 27.73 27.40
N ALA A 13 -4.52 27.05 27.33
CA ALA A 13 -4.57 25.60 27.17
C ALA A 13 -3.76 25.19 25.92
N PRO A 14 -2.99 24.09 25.95
CA PRO A 14 -2.29 23.61 24.78
C PRO A 14 -3.33 23.31 23.68
N ALA A 15 -3.09 23.87 22.49
CA ALA A 15 -3.87 23.56 21.30
C ALA A 15 -3.88 22.04 21.14
N ALA A 16 -5.08 21.44 21.10
CA ALA A 16 -5.24 20.03 20.84
C ALA A 16 -4.45 19.68 19.58
N ALA A 17 -3.49 18.76 19.70
CA ALA A 17 -2.70 18.28 18.59
C ALA A 17 -3.66 17.86 17.47
N ALA A 18 -3.51 18.46 16.28
CA ALA A 18 -4.26 18.06 15.12
C ALA A 18 -3.99 16.58 14.87
N VAL A 19 -5.02 15.75 15.04
CA VAL A 19 -4.98 14.33 14.66
C VAL A 19 -4.73 14.26 13.16
N THR A 20 -3.51 13.87 12.79
CA THR A 20 -3.10 13.68 11.40
C THR A 20 -4.04 12.68 10.75
N ALA A 21 -4.81 13.13 9.76
CA ALA A 21 -5.75 12.26 9.06
C ALA A 21 -5.01 11.08 8.40
N PRO A 22 -5.61 9.87 8.38
CA PRO A 22 -4.98 8.70 7.76
C PRO A 22 -4.68 8.95 6.28
N VAL A 23 -3.47 8.59 5.85
CA VAL A 23 -3.05 8.75 4.44
C VAL A 23 -3.76 7.71 3.58
N ALA A 24 -4.88 8.10 2.98
CA ALA A 24 -5.61 7.29 2.02
C ALA A 24 -4.93 7.35 0.64
N VAL A 25 -4.12 6.34 0.30
CA VAL A 25 -3.33 6.31 -0.95
C VAL A 25 -4.21 6.22 -2.21
N VAL A 26 -5.26 5.39 -2.18
CA VAL A 26 -6.16 5.20 -3.35
C VAL A 26 -7.43 6.02 -3.20
N SER A 27 -8.21 5.75 -2.16
CA SER A 27 -9.43 6.47 -1.80
C SER A 27 -9.82 6.16 -0.35
N PRO A 28 -10.39 7.12 0.40
CA PRO A 28 -10.89 6.89 1.76
C PRO A 28 -11.89 5.74 1.88
N GLN A 29 -12.62 5.40 0.82
CA GLN A 29 -13.60 4.29 0.81
C GLN A 29 -12.96 2.91 1.02
N PHE A 30 -11.65 2.77 0.83
CA PHE A 30 -10.89 1.55 1.08
C PHE A 30 -10.22 1.54 2.46
N CYS A 31 -10.54 2.52 3.31
CA CYS A 31 -10.07 2.58 4.68
C CYS A 31 -11.15 2.03 5.62
N ALA A 32 -10.76 1.14 6.53
CA ALA A 32 -11.64 0.63 7.56
C ALA A 32 -11.07 1.02 8.92
N PRO A 33 -11.90 1.35 9.92
CA PRO A 33 -11.42 1.70 11.25
C PRO A 33 -10.94 0.46 12.06
N TYR A 34 -11.04 -0.73 11.48
CA TYR A 34 -10.65 -2.01 12.08
C TYR A 34 -9.89 -2.87 11.07
N VAL A 35 -9.19 -3.89 11.58
CA VAL A 35 -8.49 -4.89 10.75
C VAL A 35 -9.51 -5.71 9.99
N VAL A 36 -9.34 -5.80 8.67
CA VAL A 36 -10.23 -6.60 7.82
C VAL A 36 -9.46 -7.80 7.26
N PRO A 37 -9.83 -9.03 7.66
CA PRO A 37 -9.23 -10.22 7.11
C PRO A 37 -9.70 -10.42 5.66
N LEU A 38 -8.74 -10.60 4.76
CA LEU A 38 -8.98 -10.90 3.36
C LEU A 38 -8.28 -12.19 2.97
N THR A 39 -8.93 -12.97 2.11
CA THR A 39 -8.35 -14.18 1.53
C THR A 39 -8.06 -13.94 0.06
N VAL A 40 -6.82 -14.20 -0.36
CA VAL A 40 -6.41 -14.13 -1.77
C VAL A 40 -6.37 -15.54 -2.35
N THR A 41 -7.09 -15.77 -3.44
CA THR A 41 -7.16 -17.08 -4.12
C THR A 41 -6.69 -16.94 -5.56
N LYS A 42 -5.71 -17.77 -5.96
CA LYS A 42 -5.30 -17.89 -7.36
C LYS A 42 -6.38 -18.65 -8.13
N LYS A 43 -6.77 -18.15 -9.30
CA LYS A 43 -7.67 -18.93 -10.18
C LYS A 43 -6.91 -20.11 -10.78
N ALA A 44 -7.44 -21.32 -10.58
CA ALA A 44 -6.83 -22.56 -11.09
C ALA A 44 -6.87 -22.71 -12.62
N ILE A 45 -7.73 -21.96 -13.31
CA ILE A 45 -7.95 -22.02 -14.77
C ILE A 45 -7.81 -20.61 -15.36
N SER A 46 -6.65 -19.97 -15.21
CA SER A 46 -6.36 -18.71 -15.91
C SER A 46 -5.33 -18.91 -17.01
N LEU A 47 -5.62 -18.36 -18.19
CA LEU A 47 -4.70 -18.32 -19.33
C LEU A 47 -3.54 -17.32 -19.08
N SER A 48 -3.74 -16.36 -18.16
CA SER A 48 -2.74 -15.44 -17.62
C SER A 48 -2.14 -15.99 -16.33
N ASP A 49 -0.82 -16.00 -16.19
CA ASP A 49 -0.17 -16.20 -14.89
C ASP A 49 -0.32 -14.92 -14.05
N GLY A 50 -1.45 -14.77 -13.35
CA GLY A 50 -1.68 -13.57 -12.54
C GLY A 50 -3.13 -13.22 -12.17
N ASP A 51 -4.11 -14.10 -12.41
CA ASP A 51 -5.50 -13.81 -12.04
C ASP A 51 -5.80 -14.30 -10.61
N PHE A 52 -6.30 -13.38 -9.79
CA PHE A 52 -6.64 -13.65 -8.39
C PHE A 52 -8.01 -13.08 -8.03
N THR A 53 -8.63 -13.67 -7.03
CA THR A 53 -9.82 -13.14 -6.36
C THR A 53 -9.50 -12.88 -4.91
N VAL A 54 -9.98 -11.76 -4.39
CA VAL A 54 -9.86 -11.41 -2.98
C VAL A 54 -11.25 -11.45 -2.37
N THR A 55 -11.43 -12.23 -1.31
CA THR A 55 -12.70 -12.36 -0.60
C THR A 55 -12.61 -11.88 0.84
N ASP A 56 -13.74 -11.43 1.38
CA ASP A 56 -13.87 -11.15 2.81
C ASP A 56 -13.99 -12.45 3.64
N ALA A 57 -14.18 -12.30 4.95
CA ALA A 57 -14.39 -13.42 5.88
C ALA A 57 -15.66 -14.25 5.59
N ASN A 58 -16.64 -13.69 4.89
CA ASN A 58 -17.87 -14.37 4.49
C ASN A 58 -17.74 -15.10 3.14
N GLY A 59 -16.57 -15.00 2.49
CA GLY A 59 -16.33 -15.55 1.16
C GLY A 59 -16.87 -14.67 0.02
N ALA A 60 -17.36 -13.47 0.30
CA ALA A 60 -17.83 -12.54 -0.72
C ALA A 60 -16.62 -11.91 -1.45
N VAL A 61 -16.66 -11.89 -2.79
CA VAL A 61 -15.59 -11.28 -3.59
C VAL A 61 -15.64 -9.77 -3.43
N VAL A 62 -14.56 -9.19 -2.90
CA VAL A 62 -14.42 -7.75 -2.70
C VAL A 62 -13.50 -7.10 -3.75
N LEU A 63 -12.50 -7.84 -4.24
CA LEU A 63 -11.57 -7.38 -5.26
C LEU A 63 -11.21 -8.51 -6.23
N ARG A 64 -10.77 -8.13 -7.42
CA ARG A 64 -10.25 -9.06 -8.43
C ARG A 64 -8.95 -8.50 -9.00
N VAL A 65 -7.99 -9.37 -9.25
CA VAL A 65 -6.77 -9.00 -9.97
C VAL A 65 -6.77 -9.73 -11.29
N LYS A 66 -6.54 -8.99 -12.37
CA LYS A 66 -6.31 -9.55 -13.70
C LYS A 66 -4.89 -9.28 -14.14
N GLY A 67 -4.21 -10.35 -14.56
CA GLY A 67 -2.94 -10.26 -15.27
C GLY A 67 -3.18 -10.11 -16.77
N ALA A 68 -2.36 -9.31 -17.45
CA ALA A 68 -2.40 -9.24 -18.91
C ALA A 68 -1.65 -10.45 -19.53
N ILE A 69 -2.32 -11.17 -20.43
CA ILE A 69 -1.72 -12.26 -21.21
C ILE A 69 -0.68 -11.64 -22.16
N PHE A 70 0.55 -12.19 -22.19
CA PHE A 70 1.68 -11.69 -23.02
C PHE A 70 2.11 -10.24 -22.76
N SER A 71 1.87 -9.69 -21.57
CA SER A 71 2.31 -8.32 -21.27
C SER A 71 3.83 -8.24 -21.08
N VAL A 72 4.48 -7.48 -21.96
CA VAL A 72 5.92 -7.13 -21.91
C VAL A 72 6.34 -6.45 -20.59
N ARG A 73 5.39 -5.84 -19.85
CA ARG A 73 5.65 -5.09 -18.60
C ARG A 73 5.08 -5.74 -17.33
N HIS A 74 4.72 -7.03 -17.38
CA HIS A 74 4.04 -7.71 -16.27
C HIS A 74 2.86 -6.91 -15.68
N ARG A 75 2.08 -6.24 -16.54
CA ARG A 75 0.98 -5.36 -16.14
C ARG A 75 -0.12 -6.15 -15.45
N ARG A 76 -0.63 -5.59 -14.35
CA ARG A 76 -1.74 -6.13 -13.56
C ARG A 76 -2.74 -5.02 -13.29
N VAL A 77 -4.02 -5.37 -13.23
CA VAL A 77 -5.10 -4.41 -12.91
C VAL A 77 -5.88 -4.97 -11.73
N LEU A 78 -6.04 -4.15 -10.69
CA LEU A 78 -6.92 -4.41 -9.56
C LEU A 78 -8.29 -3.82 -9.88
N LEU A 79 -9.30 -4.66 -9.77
CA LEU A 79 -10.69 -4.35 -10.04
C LEU A 79 -11.50 -4.49 -8.76
N ASP A 80 -12.59 -3.74 -8.66
CA ASP A 80 -13.61 -3.97 -7.64
C ASP A 80 -14.41 -5.27 -7.91
N ALA A 81 -15.36 -5.56 -7.03
CA ALA A 81 -16.26 -6.71 -7.16
C ALA A 81 -17.09 -6.68 -8.46
N ALA A 82 -17.43 -5.48 -8.96
CA ALA A 82 -18.18 -5.24 -10.19
C ALA A 82 -17.31 -5.30 -11.46
N GLY A 83 -15.99 -5.42 -11.32
CA GLY A 83 -15.04 -5.47 -12.42
C GLY A 83 -14.58 -4.11 -12.93
N GLN A 84 -14.85 -3.02 -12.21
CA GLN A 84 -14.34 -1.69 -12.53
C GLN A 84 -12.90 -1.52 -12.07
N PRO A 85 -12.01 -0.90 -12.86
CA PRO A 85 -10.62 -0.73 -12.51
C PRO A 85 -10.43 0.29 -11.39
N ILE A 86 -9.81 -0.16 -10.31
CA ILE A 86 -9.41 0.69 -9.18
C ILE A 86 -8.02 1.27 -9.46
N LEU A 87 -7.10 0.43 -9.95
CA LEU A 87 -5.72 0.79 -10.23
C LEU A 87 -5.03 -0.24 -11.11
N SER A 88 -3.93 0.18 -11.71
CA SER A 88 -3.04 -0.64 -12.51
C SER A 88 -1.63 -0.60 -11.94
N MET A 89 -0.89 -1.69 -12.13
CA MET A 89 0.52 -1.80 -11.78
C MET A 89 1.27 -2.32 -12.99
N GLN A 90 2.45 -1.76 -13.26
CA GLN A 90 3.33 -2.26 -14.32
C GLN A 90 4.80 -2.13 -13.92
N GLU A 91 5.63 -3.02 -14.43
CA GLU A 91 7.08 -2.91 -14.30
C GLU A 91 7.62 -1.86 -15.29
N LYS A 92 8.56 -1.05 -14.81
CA LYS A 92 9.28 -0.09 -15.62
C LYS A 92 10.38 -0.80 -16.42
N VAL A 93 10.23 -0.85 -17.74
CA VAL A 93 11.21 -1.43 -18.65
C VAL A 93 12.56 -0.71 -18.51
N PHE A 94 13.66 -1.45 -18.54
CA PHE A 94 15.04 -0.94 -18.39
C PHE A 94 15.37 -0.30 -17.03
N SER A 95 14.65 -0.66 -15.95
CA SER A 95 15.05 -0.25 -14.60
C SER A 95 16.11 -1.18 -14.02
N MET A 96 17.23 -0.63 -13.56
CA MET A 96 18.28 -1.38 -12.85
C MET A 96 17.83 -1.97 -11.49
N HIS A 97 16.68 -1.53 -10.95
CA HIS A 97 16.27 -1.85 -9.57
C HIS A 97 14.94 -2.60 -9.44
N HIS A 98 14.40 -3.17 -10.53
CA HIS A 98 13.04 -3.73 -10.55
C HIS A 98 12.03 -2.75 -9.95
N ARG A 99 11.66 -1.76 -10.76
CA ARG A 99 10.77 -0.68 -10.34
C ARG A 99 9.37 -0.93 -10.88
N TRP A 100 8.38 -0.80 -10.02
CA TRP A 100 6.96 -0.84 -10.39
C TRP A 100 6.32 0.52 -10.20
N GLU A 101 5.46 0.88 -11.14
CA GLU A 101 4.66 2.10 -11.09
C GLU A 101 3.19 1.68 -10.94
N VAL A 102 2.47 2.34 -10.03
CA VAL A 102 1.07 2.09 -9.74
C VAL A 102 0.26 3.34 -10.07
N PHE A 103 -0.78 3.18 -10.89
CA PHE A 103 -1.61 4.26 -11.40
C PHE A 103 -3.05 4.08 -10.97
N ARG A 104 -3.78 5.19 -10.83
CA ARG A 104 -5.22 5.21 -10.63
C ARG A 104 -5.95 4.68 -11.86
N GLY A 105 -6.98 3.85 -11.64
CA GLY A 105 -7.74 3.22 -12.71
C GLY A 105 -6.87 2.35 -13.62
N ASP A 106 -7.29 2.16 -14.86
CA ASP A 106 -6.50 1.41 -15.85
C ASP A 106 -5.60 2.34 -16.68
N SER A 107 -4.78 3.14 -16.01
CA SER A 107 -3.95 4.19 -16.64
C SER A 107 -2.46 3.82 -16.70
N THR A 108 -1.71 4.60 -17.48
CA THR A 108 -0.24 4.67 -17.48
C THR A 108 0.25 6.12 -17.54
N SER A 109 -0.64 7.09 -17.34
CA SER A 109 -0.32 8.52 -17.35
C SER A 109 0.37 8.92 -16.06
N SER A 110 1.37 9.81 -16.14
CA SER A 110 2.04 10.36 -14.95
C SER A 110 1.07 11.14 -14.05
N SER A 111 0.00 11.73 -14.59
CA SER A 111 -1.05 12.41 -13.82
C SER A 111 -1.81 11.46 -12.89
N ASP A 112 -1.85 10.18 -13.23
CA ASP A 112 -2.57 9.16 -12.46
C ASP A 112 -1.64 8.35 -11.55
N LEU A 113 -0.34 8.67 -11.52
CA LEU A 113 0.62 7.96 -10.69
C LEU A 113 0.26 8.12 -9.21
N LEU A 114 0.09 7.00 -8.51
CA LEU A 114 -0.17 6.97 -7.07
C LEU A 114 1.13 6.84 -6.30
N PHE A 115 1.95 5.86 -6.69
CA PHE A 115 3.24 5.61 -6.08
C PHE A 115 4.13 4.74 -6.97
N THR A 116 5.40 4.70 -6.60
CA THR A 116 6.39 3.77 -7.12
C THR A 116 6.83 2.81 -6.02
N ALA A 117 7.01 1.54 -6.35
CA ALA A 117 7.77 0.59 -5.52
C ALA A 117 9.08 0.18 -6.22
N LYS A 118 10.18 0.05 -5.46
CA LYS A 118 11.46 -0.49 -5.95
C LYS A 118 12.07 -1.42 -4.92
N LYS A 119 12.91 -2.38 -5.35
CA LYS A 119 13.68 -3.20 -4.39
C LYS A 119 14.64 -2.31 -3.60
N SER A 120 14.69 -2.50 -2.29
CA SER A 120 15.60 -1.75 -1.41
C SER A 120 17.07 -2.14 -1.64
N SER A 121 17.32 -3.38 -2.06
CA SER A 121 18.66 -3.86 -2.46
C SER A 121 18.57 -5.06 -3.42
N ILE A 122 19.59 -5.22 -4.26
CA ILE A 122 19.71 -6.32 -5.23
C ILE A 122 20.29 -7.58 -4.57
N ILE A 123 20.99 -7.46 -3.43
CA ILE A 123 21.82 -8.52 -2.82
C ILE A 123 21.33 -8.86 -1.41
N GLN A 124 20.04 -9.18 -1.24
CA GLN A 124 19.49 -9.57 0.07
C GLN A 124 18.78 -10.92 0.03
N LEU A 125 19.00 -11.72 1.08
CA LEU A 125 18.25 -12.96 1.37
C LEU A 125 16.79 -12.66 1.76
N ARG A 126 16.51 -11.43 2.20
CA ARG A 126 15.18 -10.91 2.51
C ARG A 126 14.71 -10.01 1.37
N THR A 127 13.45 -10.17 0.98
CA THR A 127 12.87 -9.35 -0.08
C THR A 127 12.35 -8.07 0.55
N GLU A 128 13.05 -6.96 0.38
CA GLU A 128 12.61 -5.64 0.85
C GLU A 128 12.27 -4.72 -0.33
N LEU A 129 11.14 -4.01 -0.22
CA LEU A 129 10.74 -2.98 -1.18
C LEU A 129 10.50 -1.65 -0.46
N ASP A 130 10.98 -0.59 -1.09
CA ASP A 130 10.71 0.79 -0.71
C ASP A 130 9.59 1.34 -1.60
N VAL A 131 8.58 1.95 -0.98
CA VAL A 131 7.45 2.57 -1.67
C VAL A 131 7.50 4.09 -1.48
N PHE A 132 7.36 4.82 -2.57
CA PHE A 132 7.41 6.28 -2.64
C PHE A 132 6.13 6.78 -3.27
N LEU A 133 5.37 7.59 -2.53
CA LEU A 133 4.18 8.25 -3.03
C LEU A 133 4.55 9.20 -4.19
N ALA A 134 3.61 9.47 -5.08
CA ALA A 134 3.85 10.36 -6.22
C ALA A 134 4.26 11.79 -5.80
N SER A 135 3.87 12.23 -4.61
CA SER A 135 4.30 13.49 -4.00
C SER A 135 5.77 13.50 -3.55
N ASN A 136 6.40 12.33 -3.41
CA ASN A 136 7.77 12.14 -2.94
C ASN A 136 8.71 11.81 -4.10
N SER A 137 8.88 12.76 -5.00
CA SER A 137 9.72 12.61 -6.20
C SER A 137 11.23 12.69 -5.91
N ALA A 138 11.63 13.17 -4.73
CA ALA A 138 13.03 13.20 -4.31
C ALA A 138 13.55 11.83 -3.83
N GLU A 139 12.65 10.90 -3.47
CA GLU A 139 12.97 9.54 -3.01
C GLU A 139 14.00 9.47 -1.85
N GLN A 140 14.08 10.51 -1.01
CA GLN A 140 15.06 10.58 0.09
C GLN A 140 14.70 9.66 1.27
N ALA A 141 13.41 9.49 1.54
CA ALA A 141 12.87 8.55 2.53
C ALA A 141 11.68 7.83 1.92
N CYS A 142 11.54 6.53 2.17
CA CYS A 142 10.37 5.79 1.73
C CYS A 142 9.13 6.16 2.56
N ASP A 143 7.98 6.26 1.93
CA ASP A 143 6.69 6.49 2.59
C ASP A 143 6.15 5.19 3.20
N PHE A 144 6.44 4.05 2.58
CA PHE A 144 6.16 2.73 3.12
C PHE A 144 7.30 1.76 2.82
N LYS A 145 7.42 0.75 3.66
CA LYS A 145 8.39 -0.34 3.50
C LYS A 145 7.70 -1.67 3.54
N ILE A 146 8.04 -2.55 2.60
CA ILE A 146 7.55 -3.92 2.54
C ILE A 146 8.71 -4.83 2.88
N LYS A 147 8.54 -5.69 3.87
CA LYS A 147 9.54 -6.70 4.25
C LYS A 147 8.94 -8.08 4.04
N GLY A 148 9.61 -8.88 3.23
CA GLY A 148 9.25 -10.26 2.97
C GLY A 148 10.28 -11.23 3.53
N SER A 149 9.76 -12.29 4.15
CA SER A 149 10.55 -13.43 4.60
C SER A 149 10.17 -14.63 3.75
N TYR A 150 11.13 -15.10 2.95
CA TYR A 150 10.92 -16.30 2.12
C TYR A 150 10.67 -17.54 3.00
N PHE A 151 11.42 -17.67 4.09
CA PHE A 151 11.30 -18.80 5.02
C PHE A 151 9.97 -18.82 5.77
N GLU A 152 9.48 -17.65 6.17
CA GLU A 152 8.22 -17.56 6.93
C GLU A 152 7.00 -17.45 6.04
N ARG A 153 7.19 -17.44 4.70
CA ARG A 153 6.12 -17.27 3.70
C ARG A 153 5.19 -16.12 4.07
N SER A 154 5.80 -15.04 4.55
CA SER A 154 5.09 -13.91 5.15
C SER A 154 5.67 -12.61 4.63
N CYS A 155 4.81 -11.61 4.54
CA CYS A 155 5.21 -10.24 4.24
C CYS A 155 4.47 -9.26 5.13
N ALA A 156 5.18 -8.24 5.56
CA ALA A 156 4.66 -7.18 6.42
C ALA A 156 4.94 -5.82 5.79
N PHE A 157 3.98 -4.92 5.98
CA PHE A 157 3.98 -3.57 5.45
C PHE A 157 4.14 -2.60 6.60
N TYR A 158 4.99 -1.61 6.43
CA TYR A 158 5.36 -0.66 7.47
C TYR A 158 5.23 0.78 6.99
N LEU A 159 4.91 1.69 7.91
CA LEU A 159 4.91 3.12 7.66
C LEU A 159 6.34 3.65 7.63
N GLY A 160 6.77 4.15 6.48
CA GLY A 160 8.12 4.60 6.19
C GLY A 160 9.19 3.61 6.65
N SER A 161 10.22 4.13 7.32
CA SER A 161 11.28 3.32 7.95
C SER A 161 10.98 2.95 9.41
N SER A 162 9.77 3.19 9.90
CA SER A 162 9.37 2.88 11.27
C SER A 162 9.01 1.39 11.45
N ASN A 163 8.79 0.98 12.71
CA ASN A 163 8.29 -0.36 13.04
C ASN A 163 6.75 -0.43 13.11
N THR A 164 6.04 0.63 12.70
CA THR A 164 4.57 0.63 12.69
C THR A 164 4.07 -0.20 11.53
N MET A 165 3.56 -1.41 11.84
CA MET A 165 3.02 -2.34 10.85
C MET A 165 1.58 -1.97 10.48
N ILE A 166 1.28 -1.94 9.18
CA ILE A 166 -0.01 -1.46 8.64
C ILE A 166 -0.81 -2.58 7.97
N ALA A 167 -0.11 -3.62 7.51
CA ALA A 167 -0.70 -4.81 6.94
C ALA A 167 0.27 -5.98 7.06
N GLN A 168 -0.28 -7.19 7.07
CA GLN A 168 0.49 -8.43 7.05
C GLN A 168 -0.19 -9.43 6.14
N VAL A 169 0.64 -10.21 5.45
CA VAL A 169 0.23 -11.34 4.62
C VAL A 169 0.94 -12.57 5.14
N SER A 170 0.17 -13.60 5.45
CA SER A 170 0.67 -14.93 5.77
C SER A 170 0.06 -15.89 4.76
N THR A 171 0.91 -16.53 3.96
CA THR A 171 0.43 -17.49 2.96
C THR A 171 0.55 -18.91 3.50
N LYS A 172 -0.51 -19.72 3.34
CA LYS A 172 -0.44 -21.17 3.59
C LYS A 172 0.27 -21.94 2.46
N GLU A 173 0.32 -21.37 1.25
CA GLU A 173 0.88 -21.97 0.04
C GLU A 173 1.82 -20.97 -0.66
N ASP A 174 2.86 -21.44 -1.34
CA ASP A 174 3.98 -20.62 -1.83
C ASP A 174 3.57 -19.47 -2.76
N LEU A 175 4.18 -18.30 -2.49
CA LEU A 175 4.19 -17.05 -3.24
C LEU A 175 2.94 -16.17 -3.09
N PHE A 176 3.17 -14.88 -2.80
CA PHE A 176 2.49 -13.70 -3.38
C PHE A 176 2.37 -12.54 -2.38
N CYS A 177 3.52 -11.97 -2.02
CA CYS A 177 3.60 -10.76 -1.21
C CYS A 177 3.32 -9.45 -1.95
N ALA A 178 3.26 -9.46 -3.28
CA ALA A 178 3.13 -8.25 -4.08
C ALA A 178 1.67 -7.82 -4.33
N LEU A 179 0.68 -8.61 -3.91
CA LEU A 179 -0.71 -8.41 -4.35
C LEU A 179 -1.59 -7.61 -3.38
N ILE A 180 -1.14 -7.34 -2.15
CA ILE A 180 -1.96 -6.67 -1.13
C ILE A 180 -1.37 -5.28 -0.87
N MET A 181 -1.49 -4.40 -1.86
CA MET A 181 -0.89 -3.06 -1.81
C MET A 181 -1.86 -1.94 -1.48
N PHE A 182 -3.01 -2.20 -0.84
CA PHE A 182 -4.00 -1.14 -0.58
C PHE A 182 -4.73 -1.34 0.74
N TRP A 183 -4.11 -0.96 1.86
CA TRP A 183 -4.89 -0.61 3.07
C TRP A 183 -4.21 0.48 3.90
N SER A 184 -5.02 1.47 4.25
CA SER A 184 -4.73 2.54 5.20
C SER A 184 -4.51 2.03 6.62
N LEU A 185 -3.60 2.74 7.31
CA LEU A 185 -3.29 2.64 8.74
C LEU A 185 -4.52 2.77 9.66
N PRO A 186 -4.58 2.00 10.77
CA PRO A 186 -5.29 2.41 11.97
C PRO A 186 -4.47 3.44 12.76
N ASN A 187 -5.17 4.37 13.43
CA ASN A 187 -4.59 5.40 14.30
C ASN A 187 -3.59 4.81 15.31
N VAL A 188 -2.39 5.39 15.36
CA VAL A 188 -1.51 5.43 16.54
C VAL A 188 -1.26 6.88 16.87
#